data_AF-A0A522KA74-F1
#
_entry.id   AF-A0A522KA74-F1
#
_cell.length_a   1.000
_cell.length_b   1.000
_cell.length_c   1.000
_cell.angle_alpha   90.00
_cell.angle_beta   90.00
_cell.angle_gamma   90.00
#
_symmetry.space_group_name_H-M   'P 1'
#
loop_
_entity.id
_entity.type
_entity.pdbx_description
1 polymer ?
#
loop_
_entity_poly.entity_id
_entity_poly.type
_entity_poly.pdbx_seq_one_letter_code
_entity_poly.pdbx_strand_id
1 'polypeptide(L)'
;MKTTLLALPFLLAIAFVVYAEGKPTPFAIWNALPAVAGFALLWVGRHARLAAYRVGCAIFAVVATLFVTLFHLAWWLDWHGTATGSSTSALAFIFVPIWACLLASIAGALAWGVAWLVDRRRLAR
;
A
#
# COMPACT_ATOMS: atom_id res chain seq x y z
N MET A 1 11.28 -12.43 13.31
CA MET A 1 9.80 -12.38 13.15
C MET A 1 9.40 -13.36 12.06
N LYS A 2 8.47 -14.28 12.32
CA LYS A 2 8.03 -15.27 11.31
C LYS A 2 7.39 -14.52 10.14
N THR A 3 7.69 -14.93 8.90
CA THR A 3 7.12 -14.35 7.66
C THR A 3 5.60 -14.22 7.71
N THR A 4 4.95 -15.18 8.38
CA THR A 4 3.51 -15.21 8.64
C THR A 4 3.00 -13.97 9.37
N LEU A 5 3.74 -13.43 10.33
CA LEU A 5 3.37 -12.21 11.05
C LEU A 5 3.49 -10.96 10.18
N LEU A 6 4.44 -10.94 9.23
CA LEU A 6 4.58 -9.85 8.26
C LEU A 6 3.49 -9.87 7.20
N ALA A 7 3.05 -11.06 6.77
CA ALA A 7 2.03 -11.20 5.75
C ALA A 7 0.63 -10.86 6.25
N LEU A 8 0.36 -11.08 7.54
CA LEU A 8 -0.97 -10.90 8.15
C LEU A 8 -1.66 -9.57 7.81
N PRO A 9 -1.05 -8.38 8.01
CA PRO A 9 -1.71 -7.11 7.68
C PRO A 9 -2.08 -6.98 6.19
N PHE A 10 -1.24 -7.51 5.29
CA PHE A 10 -1.52 -7.48 3.85
C PHE A 10 -2.64 -8.45 3.47
N LEU A 11 -2.66 -9.65 4.08
CA LEU A 11 -3.74 -10.61 3.88
C LEU A 11 -5.08 -10.06 4.39
N LEU A 12 -5.08 -9.37 5.54
CA LEU A 12 -6.27 -8.70 6.06
C LEU A 12 -6.73 -7.56 5.15
N ALA A 13 -5.81 -6.75 4.63
CA ALA A 13 -6.13 -5.69 3.68
C ALA A 13 -6.73 -6.25 2.37
N ILE A 14 -6.15 -7.32 1.82
CA ILE A 14 -6.67 -8.00 0.63
C ILE A 14 -8.06 -8.58 0.91
N ALA A 15 -8.23 -9.29 2.02
CA ALA A 15 -9.52 -9.86 2.40
C ALA A 15 -10.59 -8.77 2.58
N PHE A 16 -10.23 -7.64 3.19
CA PHE A 16 -11.12 -6.49 3.35
C PHE A 16 -11.51 -5.87 2.01
N VAL A 17 -10.56 -5.65 1.09
CA VAL A 17 -10.84 -5.12 -0.26
C VAL A 17 -11.82 -6.03 -0.99
N VAL A 18 -11.57 -7.35 -0.98
CA VAL A 18 -12.46 -8.33 -1.63
C VAL A 18 -13.85 -8.36 -0.98
N TYR A 19 -13.90 -8.23 0.35
CA TYR A 19 -15.15 -8.15 1.10
C TYR A 19 -15.94 -6.88 0.76
N ALA A 20 -15.29 -5.72 0.71
CA ALA A 20 -15.91 -4.43 0.40
C ALA A 20 -16.49 -4.39 -1.03
N GLU A 21 -15.86 -5.10 -1.97
CA GLU A 21 -16.34 -5.29 -3.35
C GLU A 21 -17.48 -6.35 -3.45
N GLY A 22 -17.77 -7.06 -2.36
CA GLY A 22 -18.85 -8.05 -2.23
C GLY A 22 -18.57 -9.43 -2.83
N LYS A 23 -17.61 -9.57 -3.76
CA LYS A 23 -17.24 -10.86 -4.38
C LYS A 23 -15.82 -10.85 -4.98
N PRO A 24 -15.15 -12.02 -5.05
CA PRO A 24 -13.81 -12.16 -5.64
C PRO A 24 -13.89 -12.10 -7.17
N THR A 25 -13.93 -10.89 -7.71
CA THR A 25 -13.95 -10.61 -9.15
C THR A 25 -12.57 -10.17 -9.65
N PRO A 26 -12.32 -10.17 -10.98
CA PRO A 26 -11.11 -9.54 -11.53
C PRO A 26 -10.92 -8.09 -11.08
N PHE A 27 -12.02 -7.36 -10.84
CA PHE A 27 -11.99 -6.01 -10.32
C PHE A 27 -11.52 -5.94 -8.86
N ALA A 28 -12.03 -6.82 -7.99
CA ALA A 28 -11.53 -6.93 -6.62
C ALA A 28 -10.05 -7.33 -6.57
N ILE A 29 -9.61 -8.21 -7.48
CA ILE A 29 -8.19 -8.59 -7.62
C ILE A 29 -7.35 -7.38 -8.03
N TRP A 30 -7.81 -6.60 -9.00
CA TRP A 30 -7.18 -5.34 -9.43
C TRP A 30 -7.00 -4.38 -8.26
N ASN A 31 -8.06 -4.19 -7.46
CA ASN A 31 -8.02 -3.35 -6.26
C ASN A 31 -7.13 -3.91 -5.14
N ALA A 32 -6.90 -5.23 -5.08
CA ALA A 32 -6.00 -5.83 -4.10
C ALA A 32 -4.50 -5.71 -4.48
N LEU A 33 -4.16 -5.40 -5.73
CA LEU A 33 -2.77 -5.37 -6.22
C LEU A 33 -1.83 -4.46 -5.42
N PRO A 34 -2.21 -3.27 -4.94
CA PRO A 34 -1.31 -2.42 -4.16
C PRO A 34 -0.84 -3.08 -2.86
N ALA A 35 -1.72 -3.84 -2.18
CA ALA A 35 -1.36 -4.58 -0.98
C ALA A 35 -0.40 -5.75 -1.32
N VAL A 36 -0.63 -6.44 -2.44
CA VAL A 36 0.27 -7.50 -2.94
C VAL A 36 1.65 -6.93 -3.28
N ALA A 37 1.69 -5.82 -4.03
CA ALA A 37 2.92 -5.12 -4.37
C ALA A 37 3.66 -4.62 -3.12
N GLY A 38 2.92 -4.09 -2.15
CA GLY A 38 3.45 -3.67 -0.86
C GLY A 38 4.13 -4.82 -0.12
N PHE A 39 3.46 -5.97 -0.01
CA PHE A 39 4.05 -7.16 0.61
C PHE A 39 5.30 -7.65 -0.14
N ALA A 40 5.23 -7.71 -1.47
CA ALA A 40 6.35 -8.14 -2.30
C ALA A 40 7.59 -7.24 -2.12
N LEU A 41 7.42 -5.92 -2.14
CA LEU A 41 8.50 -4.97 -1.92
C LEU A 41 9.04 -5.00 -0.49
N LEU A 42 8.17 -5.13 0.51
CA LEU A 42 8.62 -5.32 1.89
C LEU A 42 9.45 -6.60 2.03
N TRP A 43 9.02 -7.68 1.38
CA TRP A 43 9.70 -8.96 1.38
C TRP A 43 11.09 -8.83 0.75
N VAL A 44 11.21 -8.22 -0.43
CA VAL A 44 12.50 -7.96 -1.08
C VAL A 44 13.38 -7.06 -0.20
N GLY A 45 12.82 -5.95 0.29
CA GLY A 45 13.52 -4.96 1.09
C GLY A 45 14.12 -5.54 2.36
N ARG A 46 13.44 -6.49 3.04
CA ARG A 46 13.96 -7.10 4.27
C ARG A 46 15.29 -7.86 4.06
N HIS A 47 15.56 -8.32 2.85
CA HIS A 47 16.77 -9.04 2.47
C HIS A 47 17.86 -8.11 1.91
N ALA A 48 17.57 -6.82 1.73
CA ALA A 48 18.53 -5.86 1.22
C ALA A 48 19.63 -5.55 2.24
N ARG A 49 20.85 -5.26 1.75
CA ARG A 49 21.99 -4.90 2.62
C ARG A 49 21.90 -3.46 3.15
N LEU A 50 21.40 -2.54 2.33
CA LEU A 50 21.33 -1.11 2.64
C LEU A 50 20.12 -0.81 3.53
N ALA A 51 20.36 -0.31 4.75
CA ALA A 51 19.31 0.06 5.70
C ALA A 51 18.31 1.06 5.10
N ALA A 52 18.82 2.10 4.42
CA ALA A 52 17.99 3.09 3.74
C ALA A 52 17.01 2.49 2.72
N TYR A 53 17.43 1.47 1.97
CA TYR A 53 16.54 0.79 1.00
C TYR A 53 15.43 0.01 1.73
N ARG A 54 15.74 -0.62 2.86
CA ARG A 54 14.74 -1.29 3.71
C ARG A 54 13.64 -0.32 4.16
N VAL A 55 14.05 0.88 4.56
CA VAL A 55 13.12 1.95 4.97
C VAL A 55 12.22 2.35 3.80
N GLY A 56 12.76 2.56 2.62
CA GLY A 56 11.98 2.88 1.42
C GLY A 56 10.94 1.81 1.10
N CYS A 57 11.34 0.53 1.09
CA CYS A 57 10.42 -0.59 0.87
C CYS A 57 9.33 -0.68 1.93
N ALA A 58 9.66 -0.44 3.21
CA ALA A 58 8.68 -0.46 4.29
C ALA A 58 7.65 0.65 4.15
N ILE A 59 8.09 1.87 3.83
CA ILE A 59 7.19 3.01 3.61
C ILE A 59 6.31 2.79 2.39
N PHE A 60 6.86 2.28 1.28
CA PHE A 60 6.06 1.88 0.12
C PHE A 60 4.96 0.90 0.54
N ALA A 61 5.32 -0.16 1.26
CA ALA A 61 4.39 -1.21 1.63
C ALA A 61 3.25 -0.72 2.51
N VAL A 62 3.56 0.15 3.48
CA VAL A 62 2.56 0.78 4.34
C VAL A 62 1.66 1.69 3.54
N VAL A 63 2.20 2.58 2.72
CA VAL A 63 1.42 3.59 1.97
C VAL A 63 0.52 2.92 0.93
N ALA A 64 1.05 1.98 0.14
CA ALA A 64 0.28 1.28 -0.90
C ALA A 64 -0.92 0.54 -0.29
N THR A 65 -0.68 -0.18 0.82
CA THR A 65 -1.71 -0.96 1.51
C THR A 65 -2.72 -0.06 2.20
N LEU A 66 -2.25 0.92 2.98
CA LEU A 66 -3.13 1.81 3.73
C LEU A 66 -4.02 2.63 2.80
N PHE A 67 -3.46 3.16 1.70
CA PHE A 67 -4.21 4.01 0.77
C PHE A 67 -5.37 3.23 0.12
N VAL A 68 -5.10 2.01 -0.37
CA VAL A 68 -6.17 1.21 -0.98
C VAL A 68 -7.21 0.76 0.04
N THR A 69 -6.79 0.34 1.23
CA THR A 69 -7.71 -0.05 2.31
C THR A 69 -8.56 1.12 2.78
N LEU A 70 -7.98 2.31 2.93
CA LEU A 70 -8.71 3.51 3.35
C LEU A 70 -9.77 3.91 2.33
N PHE A 71 -9.48 3.78 1.04
CA PHE A 71 -10.44 4.10 -0.02
C PHE A 71 -11.63 3.13 -0.02
N HIS A 72 -11.38 1.84 0.20
CA HIS A 72 -12.45 0.84 0.34
C HIS A 72 -13.23 1.01 1.64
N LEU A 73 -12.57 1.46 2.71
CA LEU A 73 -13.24 1.78 3.97
C LEU A 73 -14.16 3.00 3.81
N ALA A 74 -13.70 4.02 3.10
CA ALA A 74 -14.50 5.20 2.77
C ALA A 74 -15.77 4.80 2.00
N TRP A 75 -15.61 3.96 0.99
CA TRP A 75 -16.72 3.43 0.20
C TRP A 75 -17.68 2.57 1.02
N TRP A 76 -17.15 1.62 1.79
CA TRP A 76 -17.96 0.71 2.60
C TRP A 76 -18.76 1.44 3.68
N LEU A 77 -18.21 2.52 4.26
CA LEU A 77 -18.89 3.38 5.23
C LEU A 77 -19.67 4.54 4.59
N ASP A 78 -19.72 4.61 3.27
CA ASP A 78 -20.36 5.67 2.49
C ASP A 78 -19.97 7.11 2.92
N TRP A 79 -18.66 7.34 3.15
CA TRP A 79 -18.15 8.64 3.59
C TRP A 79 -18.54 9.73 2.59
N HIS A 80 -19.32 10.71 3.04
CA HIS A 80 -19.81 11.81 2.20
C HIS A 80 -20.54 11.33 0.93
N GLY A 81 -21.21 10.18 0.99
CA GLY A 81 -21.93 9.63 -0.17
C GLY A 81 -20.99 9.03 -1.21
N THR A 82 -19.82 8.52 -0.84
CA THR A 82 -18.91 7.88 -1.81
C THR A 82 -19.53 6.71 -2.55
N ALA A 83 -20.42 5.94 -1.92
CA ALA A 83 -21.13 4.82 -2.56
C ALA A 83 -22.49 5.26 -3.13
N THR A 84 -23.19 6.19 -2.49
CA THR A 84 -24.59 6.52 -2.84
C THR A 84 -24.77 7.86 -3.56
N GLY A 85 -23.81 8.77 -3.46
CA GLY A 85 -23.93 10.17 -3.91
C GLY A 85 -23.54 10.41 -5.37
N SER A 86 -22.93 9.44 -6.06
CA SER A 86 -22.54 9.60 -7.46
C SER A 86 -22.37 8.27 -8.18
N SER A 87 -22.86 8.17 -9.42
CA SER A 87 -22.57 7.02 -10.30
C SER A 87 -21.12 7.01 -10.80
N THR A 88 -20.40 8.13 -10.69
CA THR A 88 -18.99 8.26 -11.12
C THR A 88 -18.00 7.80 -10.05
N SER A 89 -18.40 7.65 -8.79
CA SER A 89 -17.48 7.28 -7.71
C SER A 89 -16.96 5.84 -7.84
N ALA A 90 -17.75 4.94 -8.42
CA ALA A 90 -17.30 3.58 -8.77
C ALA A 90 -16.15 3.59 -9.80
N LEU A 91 -16.10 4.57 -10.72
CA LEU A 91 -15.01 4.69 -11.69
C LEU A 91 -13.68 5.06 -11.03
N ALA A 92 -13.69 5.67 -9.84
CA ALA A 92 -12.47 5.99 -9.11
C ALA A 92 -11.67 4.72 -8.80
N PHE A 93 -12.35 3.61 -8.49
CA PHE A 93 -11.73 2.32 -8.17
C PHE A 93 -10.96 1.68 -9.34
N ILE A 94 -11.20 2.11 -10.58
CA ILE A 94 -10.35 1.71 -11.71
C ILE A 94 -8.94 2.29 -11.53
N PHE A 95 -8.84 3.52 -11.03
CA PHE A 95 -7.58 4.25 -10.91
C PHE A 95 -6.96 4.18 -9.51
N VAL A 96 -7.71 3.79 -8.48
CA VAL A 96 -7.22 3.67 -7.10
C VAL A 96 -5.92 2.86 -7.02
N PRO A 97 -5.77 1.70 -7.67
CA PRO A 97 -4.52 0.94 -7.59
C PRO A 97 -3.32 1.69 -8.16
N ILE A 98 -3.51 2.43 -9.25
CA ILE A 98 -2.47 3.24 -9.88
C ILE A 98 -2.05 4.37 -8.94
N TRP A 99 -3.02 5.09 -8.38
CA TRP A 99 -2.74 6.18 -7.44
C TRP A 99 -2.09 5.69 -6.15
N ALA A 100 -2.53 4.55 -5.60
CA ALA A 100 -1.93 3.92 -4.43
C ALA A 100 -0.45 3.60 -4.66
N CYS A 101 -0.13 2.96 -5.78
CA CYS A 101 1.24 2.60 -6.14
C CYS A 101 2.10 3.84 -6.45
N LEU A 102 1.54 4.86 -7.10
CA LEU A 102 2.26 6.09 -7.39
C LEU A 102 2.61 6.85 -6.10
N LEU A 103 1.63 7.05 -5.22
CA LEU A 103 1.84 7.71 -3.94
C LEU A 103 2.84 6.93 -3.07
N ALA A 104 2.72 5.61 -3.02
CA ALA A 104 3.64 4.74 -2.31
C ALA A 104 5.07 4.81 -2.87
N SER A 105 5.22 4.90 -4.19
CA SER A 105 6.53 5.05 -4.85
C SER A 105 7.18 6.38 -4.46
N ILE A 106 6.42 7.47 -4.51
CA ILE A 106 6.92 8.80 -4.10
C ILE A 106 7.32 8.79 -2.63
N ALA A 107 6.44 8.32 -1.74
CA ALA A 107 6.71 8.26 -0.30
C ALA A 107 7.91 7.36 0.03
N GLY A 108 7.99 6.17 -0.60
CA GLY A 108 9.09 5.24 -0.43
C GLY A 108 10.43 5.79 -0.92
N ALA A 109 10.45 6.46 -2.08
CA ALA A 109 11.64 7.09 -2.63
C ALA A 109 12.14 8.24 -1.74
N LEU A 110 11.22 9.09 -1.25
CA LEU A 110 11.55 10.16 -0.31
C LEU A 110 12.13 9.60 1.00
N ALA A 111 11.50 8.59 1.58
CA ALA A 111 11.96 7.96 2.81
C ALA A 111 13.33 7.29 2.64
N TRP A 112 13.55 6.63 1.50
CA TRP A 112 14.86 6.08 1.15
C TRP A 112 15.93 7.17 1.05
N GLY A 113 15.64 8.27 0.34
CA GLY A 113 16.56 9.39 0.19
C GLY A 113 16.93 10.03 1.52
N VAL A 114 15.94 10.28 2.39
CA VAL A 114 16.16 10.81 3.74
C VAL A 114 17.01 9.85 4.58
N ALA A 115 16.68 8.56 4.62
CA ALA A 115 17.43 7.57 5.38
C ALA A 115 18.89 7.47 4.91
N TRP A 116 19.11 7.52 3.60
CA TRP A 116 20.45 7.50 3.02
C TRP A 116 21.28 8.74 3.38
N LEU A 117 20.67 9.94 3.38
CA LEU A 117 21.33 11.16 3.81
C LEU A 117 21.71 11.11 5.30
N VAL A 118 20.85 10.52 6.13
CA VAL A 118 21.12 10.34 7.58
C VAL A 118 22.28 9.37 7.80
N ASP A 119 22.28 8.22 7.12
CA ASP A 119 23.34 7.22 7.24
C ASP A 119 24.70 7.79 6.82
N ARG A 120 24.75 8.55 5.72
CA ARG A 120 25.97 9.24 5.27
C ARG A 120 26.53 10.21 6.29
N ARG A 121 25.67 10.99 6.96
CA ARG A 121 26.09 11.96 7.98
C ARG A 121 26.63 11.30 9.25
N ARG A 122 26.15 10.09 9.58
CA ARG A 122 26.66 9.32 10.72
C ARG A 122 28.06 8.76 10.49
N LEU A 123 28.40 8.39 9.25
CA LEU A 123 29.73 7.89 8.89
C LEU A 123 30.79 8.98 8.80
N ALA A 124 30.38 10.25 8.64
CA ALA A 124 31.28 11.40 8.54
C ALA A 124 31.60 12.05 9.90
N ARG A 125 31.02 11.54 10.99
CA ARG A 125 31.28 11.96 12.38
C ARG A 125 32.06 10.86 13.09
#